data_AF-A0A1H0T146-F1
#
_entry.id   AF-A0A1H0T146-F1
#
_cell.length_a   1.000
_cell.length_b   1.000
_cell.length_c   1.000
_cell.angle_alpha   90.00
_cell.angle_beta   90.00
_cell.angle_gamma   90.00
#
_symmetry.space_group_name_H-M   'P 1'
#
loop_
_entity.id
_entity.type
_entity.pdbx_description
1 polymer ?
#
loop_
_entity_poly.entity_id
_entity_poly.type
_entity_poly.pdbx_seq_one_letter_code
_entity_poly.pdbx_strand_id
1 'polypeptide(L)'
;MSKTSGPSKKKPVRDERWKVAVLSSALAAESTDFTPLIARYTKEYGVTDDEAKEHIKEMCRFLALSANVTQGRYSIMGAVDHVWHMFLIFTKLYAEFCDAVAGKFIHHLPAQMLSQTKGLYNKGYKLLLSDYKLAFNEDPPAHIWPRVKLGTMAEVECISCECETCSPVSPPCDAN
;
A
#
# COMPACT_ATOMS: atom_id res chain seq x y z
N MET A 1 3.57 -46.27 -4.81
CA MET A 1 4.07 -45.02 -4.19
C MET A 1 4.17 -43.94 -5.25
N SER A 2 3.08 -43.22 -5.52
CA SER A 2 3.08 -42.14 -6.51
C SER A 2 3.46 -40.83 -5.83
N LYS A 3 4.64 -40.30 -6.15
CA LYS A 3 5.05 -38.94 -5.74
C LYS A 3 4.23 -37.94 -6.55
N THR A 4 3.27 -37.29 -5.93
CA THR A 4 2.62 -36.10 -6.50
C THR A 4 3.64 -34.96 -6.48
N SER A 5 4.08 -34.54 -7.68
CA SER A 5 4.88 -33.35 -7.86
C SER A 5 4.01 -32.13 -7.53
N GLY A 6 4.37 -31.42 -6.45
CA GLY A 6 3.71 -30.17 -6.09
C GLY A 6 3.85 -29.12 -7.20
N PRO A 7 2.93 -28.14 -7.29
CA PRO A 7 2.94 -27.15 -8.35
C PRO A 7 4.27 -26.38 -8.34
N SER A 8 4.97 -26.44 -9.48
CA SER A 8 6.19 -25.66 -9.72
C SER A 8 5.89 -24.18 -9.48
N LYS A 9 6.55 -23.57 -8.48
CA LYS A 9 6.46 -22.14 -8.20
C LYS A 9 7.14 -21.40 -9.35
N LYS A 10 6.39 -21.08 -10.41
CA LYS A 10 6.84 -20.20 -11.50
C LYS A 10 7.41 -18.92 -10.89
N LYS A 11 8.48 -18.37 -11.46
CA LYS A 11 9.08 -17.10 -11.00
C LYS A 11 8.12 -15.93 -11.30
N PRO A 12 8.15 -14.84 -10.51
CA PRO A 12 7.42 -13.62 -10.84
C PRO A 12 7.83 -13.13 -12.23
N VAL A 13 6.86 -12.78 -13.06
CA VAL A 13 7.12 -12.23 -14.40
C VAL A 13 7.29 -10.73 -14.25
N ARG A 14 8.46 -10.22 -14.63
CA ARG A 14 8.83 -8.80 -14.63
C ARG A 14 9.39 -8.41 -16.01
N ASP A 15 8.64 -8.79 -17.03
CA ASP A 15 8.96 -8.49 -18.43
C ASP A 15 8.44 -7.11 -18.82
N GLU A 16 8.69 -6.71 -20.07
CA GLU A 16 8.28 -5.41 -20.59
C GLU A 16 6.76 -5.21 -20.55
N ARG A 17 5.99 -6.29 -20.78
CA ARG A 17 4.53 -6.23 -20.73
C ARG A 17 4.03 -5.89 -19.33
N TRP A 18 4.62 -6.52 -18.31
CA TRP A 18 4.31 -6.20 -16.91
C TRP A 18 4.66 -4.75 -16.59
N LYS A 19 5.82 -4.27 -17.04
CA LYS A 19 6.25 -2.88 -16.82
C LYS A 19 5.28 -1.88 -17.44
N VAL A 20 4.87 -2.10 -18.69
CA VAL A 20 3.86 -1.26 -19.38
C VAL A 20 2.54 -1.27 -18.61
N ALA A 21 2.09 -2.41 -18.09
CA ALA A 21 0.87 -2.49 -17.31
C ALA A 21 0.96 -1.68 -16.00
N VAL A 22 2.07 -1.78 -15.26
CA VAL A 22 2.29 -0.97 -14.04
C VAL A 22 2.30 0.52 -14.36
N LEU A 23 3.00 0.95 -15.41
CA LEU A 23 3.07 2.35 -15.81
C LEU A 23 1.70 2.88 -16.25
N SER A 24 0.92 2.08 -16.97
CA SER A 24 -0.45 2.43 -17.35
C SER A 24 -1.35 2.59 -16.12
N SER A 25 -1.27 1.69 -15.15
CA SER A 25 -2.00 1.79 -13.88
C SER A 25 -1.57 3.04 -13.08
N ALA A 26 -0.28 3.38 -13.06
CA ALA A 26 0.24 4.56 -12.39
C ALA A 26 -0.25 5.85 -13.05
N LEU A 27 -0.25 5.91 -14.38
CA LEU A 27 -0.77 7.06 -15.12
C LEU A 27 -2.28 7.25 -14.90
N ALA A 28 -3.04 6.15 -14.86
CA ALA A 28 -4.47 6.22 -14.53
C ALA A 28 -4.68 6.76 -13.11
N ALA A 29 -3.87 6.32 -12.14
CA ALA A 29 -3.92 6.83 -10.77
C ALA A 29 -3.71 8.35 -10.68
N GLU A 30 -2.77 8.89 -11.46
CA GLU A 30 -2.45 10.33 -11.50
C GLU A 30 -3.60 11.22 -12.01
N SER A 31 -4.58 10.66 -12.73
CA SER A 31 -5.76 11.40 -13.18
C SER A 31 -6.82 11.66 -12.09
N THR A 32 -6.65 11.06 -10.92
CA THR A 32 -7.61 11.18 -9.80
C THR A 32 -7.45 12.54 -9.10
N ASP A 33 -8.56 13.23 -8.86
CA ASP A 33 -8.55 14.45 -8.03
C ASP A 33 -8.47 14.09 -6.53
N PHE A 34 -7.27 14.25 -5.98
CA PHE A 34 -6.99 13.98 -4.56
C PHE A 34 -7.19 15.17 -3.64
N THR A 35 -7.68 16.31 -4.12
CA THR A 35 -7.92 17.52 -3.30
C THR A 35 -8.62 17.23 -1.96
N PRO A 36 -9.75 16.48 -1.91
CA PRO A 36 -10.40 16.18 -0.63
C PRO A 36 -9.56 15.27 0.28
N LEU A 37 -8.78 14.35 -0.29
CA LEU A 37 -7.88 13.48 0.48
C LEU A 37 -6.71 14.28 1.06
N ILE A 38 -6.08 15.14 0.26
CA ILE A 38 -4.99 16.02 0.69
C ILE A 38 -5.45 16.87 1.88
N ALA A 39 -6.58 17.57 1.75
CA ALA A 39 -7.11 18.45 2.79
C ALA A 39 -7.38 17.72 4.11
N ARG A 40 -7.85 16.47 4.05
CA ARG A 40 -8.07 15.66 5.25
C ARG A 40 -6.75 15.14 5.84
N TYR A 41 -5.85 14.67 4.98
CA TYR A 41 -4.59 14.06 5.40
C TYR A 41 -3.66 15.07 6.06
N THR A 42 -3.54 16.29 5.50
CA THR A 42 -2.76 17.38 6.11
C THR A 42 -3.32 17.79 7.46
N LYS A 43 -4.66 17.84 7.60
CA LYS A 43 -5.32 18.16 8.87
C LYS A 43 -5.08 17.10 9.95
N GLU A 44 -5.19 15.82 9.63
CA GLU A 44 -5.09 14.74 10.63
C GLU A 44 -3.64 14.40 10.99
N TYR A 45 -2.71 14.47 10.04
CA TYR A 45 -1.31 14.07 10.24
C TYR A 45 -0.35 15.26 10.43
N GLY A 46 -0.83 16.50 10.30
CA GLY A 46 -0.02 17.71 10.48
C GLY A 46 1.09 17.90 9.44
N VAL A 47 1.01 17.19 8.31
CA VAL A 47 1.95 17.31 7.19
C VAL A 47 1.60 18.49 6.30
N THR A 48 2.59 19.01 5.58
CA THR A 48 2.40 20.04 4.56
C THR A 48 1.68 19.48 3.33
N ASP A 49 1.10 20.38 2.52
CA ASP A 49 0.48 20.00 1.23
C ASP A 49 1.46 19.28 0.29
N ASP A 50 2.74 19.66 0.30
CA ASP A 50 3.75 19.06 -0.58
C ASP A 50 4.15 17.66 -0.11
N GLU A 51 4.30 17.46 1.21
CA GLU A 51 4.47 16.11 1.78
C GLU A 51 3.25 15.22 1.50
N ALA A 52 2.04 15.76 1.64
CA ALA A 52 0.81 15.03 1.33
C ALA A 52 0.76 14.58 -0.13
N LYS A 53 1.08 15.48 -1.07
CA LYS A 53 1.17 15.14 -2.50
C LYS A 53 2.24 14.08 -2.77
N GLU A 54 3.40 14.17 -2.11
CA GLU A 54 4.46 13.16 -2.25
C GLU A 54 4.02 11.79 -1.73
N HIS A 55 3.39 11.73 -0.55
CA HIS A 55 2.86 10.49 0.01
C HIS A 55 1.76 9.87 -0.87
N ILE A 56 0.87 10.69 -1.44
CA ILE A 56 -0.18 10.25 -2.35
C ILE A 56 0.40 9.72 -3.67
N LYS A 57 1.44 10.38 -4.21
CA LYS A 57 2.15 9.89 -5.39
C LYS A 57 2.73 8.50 -5.14
N GLU A 58 3.38 8.30 -4.00
CA GLU A 58 3.96 7.00 -3.64
C GLU A 58 2.89 5.94 -3.32
N MET A 59 1.74 6.32 -2.75
CA MET A 59 0.56 5.47 -2.63
C MET A 59 0.05 5.02 -4.00
N CYS A 60 -0.06 5.93 -4.97
CA CYS A 60 -0.49 5.61 -6.33
C CYS A 60 0.46 4.60 -7.00
N ARG A 61 1.78 4.82 -6.90
CA ARG A 61 2.80 3.88 -7.39
C ARG A 61 2.68 2.50 -6.72
N PHE A 62 2.49 2.46 -5.40
CA PHE A 62 2.28 1.23 -4.66
C PHE A 62 1.01 0.48 -5.09
N LEU A 63 -0.11 1.18 -5.28
CA LEU A 63 -1.39 0.57 -5.70
C LEU A 63 -1.33 0.08 -7.15
N ALA A 64 -0.65 0.81 -8.03
CA ALA A 64 -0.37 0.37 -9.41
C ALA A 64 0.47 -0.92 -9.45
N LEU A 65 1.51 -1.01 -8.63
CA LEU A 65 2.27 -2.25 -8.46
C LEU A 65 1.39 -3.38 -7.93
N SER A 66 0.55 -3.10 -6.93
CA SER A 66 -0.34 -4.07 -6.27
C SER A 66 -1.41 -4.61 -7.22
N ALA A 67 -1.94 -3.77 -8.11
CA ALA A 67 -2.87 -4.17 -9.16
C ALA A 67 -2.28 -5.20 -10.13
N ASN A 68 -0.96 -5.13 -10.33
CA ASN A 68 -0.21 -5.92 -11.31
C ASN A 68 0.70 -6.98 -10.67
N VAL A 69 0.54 -7.28 -9.38
CA VAL A 69 1.36 -8.29 -8.71
C VAL A 69 0.94 -9.69 -9.17
N THR A 70 1.83 -10.38 -9.88
CA THR A 70 1.57 -11.73 -10.40
C THR A 70 1.78 -12.83 -9.35
N GLN A 71 2.60 -12.55 -8.33
CA GLN A 71 2.93 -13.50 -7.27
C GLN A 71 3.47 -12.78 -6.03
N GLY A 72 3.10 -13.30 -4.86
CA GLY A 72 3.47 -12.70 -3.59
C GLY A 72 2.53 -11.57 -3.21
N ARG A 73 2.88 -10.86 -2.14
CA ARG A 73 2.16 -9.69 -1.65
C ARG A 73 3.19 -8.70 -1.18
N TYR A 74 2.94 -7.43 -1.45
CA TYR A 74 3.74 -6.36 -0.88
C TYR A 74 3.33 -6.13 0.56
N SER A 75 4.29 -5.62 1.33
CA SER A 75 4.08 -5.16 2.69
C SER A 75 4.50 -3.70 2.72
N ILE A 76 3.78 -2.87 3.46
CA ILE A 76 4.05 -1.43 3.61
C ILE A 76 3.86 -1.02 5.07
N MET A 77 4.32 0.19 5.39
CA MET A 77 4.16 0.86 6.69
C MET A 77 4.36 2.36 6.50
N GLY A 78 4.11 3.14 7.55
CA GLY A 78 4.42 4.57 7.58
C GLY A 78 3.50 5.39 6.68
N ALA A 79 4.03 6.50 6.14
CA ALA A 79 3.27 7.53 5.43
C ALA A 79 2.33 6.98 4.34
N VAL A 80 2.81 6.05 3.51
CA VAL A 80 2.01 5.48 2.40
C VAL A 80 0.87 4.60 2.91
N ASP A 81 1.10 3.83 3.98
CA ASP A 81 0.06 3.03 4.60
C ASP A 81 -0.97 3.92 5.31
N HIS A 82 -0.53 5.01 5.96
CA HIS A 82 -1.42 5.98 6.60
C HIS A 82 -2.36 6.68 5.60
N VAL A 83 -1.82 7.21 4.50
CA VAL A 83 -2.64 7.90 3.50
C VAL A 83 -3.56 6.93 2.77
N TRP A 84 -3.15 5.67 2.55
CA TRP A 84 -4.03 4.66 1.97
C TRP A 84 -5.19 4.31 2.92
N HIS A 85 -4.93 4.12 4.21
CA HIS A 85 -5.99 3.92 5.21
C HIS A 85 -7.00 5.05 5.18
N MET A 86 -6.53 6.30 5.12
CA MET A 86 -7.42 7.44 4.99
C MET A 86 -8.19 7.40 3.68
N PHE A 87 -7.55 7.04 2.58
CA PHE A 87 -8.21 6.99 1.28
C PHE A 87 -9.38 5.99 1.26
N LEU A 88 -9.29 4.87 1.99
CA LEU A 88 -10.36 3.86 2.07
C LEU A 88 -11.70 4.42 2.57
N ILE A 89 -11.70 5.48 3.38
CA ILE A 89 -12.96 6.09 3.89
C ILE A 89 -13.65 6.98 2.85
N PHE A 90 -12.93 7.42 1.82
CA PHE A 90 -13.50 8.13 0.67
C PHE A 90 -14.09 7.11 -0.32
N THR A 91 -15.02 6.28 0.16
CA THR A 91 -15.44 5.03 -0.47
C THR A 91 -15.83 5.16 -1.95
N LYS A 92 -16.53 6.23 -2.34
CA LYS A 92 -16.87 6.52 -3.75
C LYS A 92 -15.62 6.79 -4.58
N LEU A 93 -14.79 7.75 -4.15
CA LEU A 93 -13.55 8.11 -4.85
C LEU A 93 -12.58 6.93 -4.92
N TYR A 94 -12.49 6.15 -3.85
CA TYR A 94 -11.63 4.97 -3.79
C TYR A 94 -12.12 3.85 -4.74
N ALA A 95 -13.43 3.64 -4.84
CA ALA A 95 -14.00 2.68 -5.78
C ALA A 95 -13.74 3.09 -7.24
N GLU A 96 -13.94 4.37 -7.58
CA GLU A 96 -13.67 4.93 -8.91
C GLU A 96 -12.16 4.83 -9.25
N PHE A 97 -11.29 5.18 -8.30
CA PHE A 97 -9.84 5.00 -8.43
C PHE A 97 -9.46 3.54 -8.72
N CYS A 98 -10.02 2.59 -7.95
CA CYS A 98 -9.71 1.17 -8.13
C CYS A 98 -10.13 0.64 -9.51
N ASP A 99 -11.28 1.07 -10.00
CA ASP A 99 -11.76 0.70 -11.34
C ASP A 99 -10.81 1.24 -12.43
N ALA A 100 -10.41 2.50 -12.34
CA ALA A 100 -9.48 3.12 -13.28
C ALA A 100 -8.08 2.46 -13.25
N VAL A 101 -7.57 2.12 -12.07
CA VAL A 101 -6.19 1.63 -11.88
C VAL A 101 -6.05 0.14 -12.12
N ALA A 102 -7.06 -0.65 -11.75
CA ALA A 102 -6.99 -2.11 -11.71
C ALA A 102 -8.17 -2.83 -12.38
N GLY A 103 -9.23 -2.11 -12.77
CA GLY A 103 -10.49 -2.70 -13.25
C GLY A 103 -11.23 -3.52 -12.17
N LYS A 104 -10.84 -3.36 -10.89
CA LYS A 104 -11.39 -4.08 -9.75
C LYS A 104 -11.00 -3.40 -8.44
N PHE A 105 -11.77 -3.66 -7.39
CA PHE A 105 -11.46 -3.15 -6.05
C PHE A 105 -10.12 -3.70 -5.51
N ILE A 106 -9.26 -2.81 -5.02
CA ILE A 106 -8.01 -3.18 -4.35
C ILE A 106 -8.29 -3.27 -2.84
N HIS A 107 -8.34 -4.48 -2.30
CA HIS A 107 -8.63 -4.69 -0.88
C HIS A 107 -7.41 -4.44 -0.01
N HIS A 108 -7.55 -3.56 0.99
CA HIS A 108 -6.63 -3.51 2.11
C HIS A 108 -6.90 -4.69 3.05
N LEU A 109 -5.83 -5.35 3.49
CA LEU A 109 -5.91 -6.47 4.42
C LEU A 109 -4.97 -6.19 5.60
N PRO A 110 -5.52 -5.82 6.78
CA PRO A 110 -4.76 -5.56 7.99
C PRO A 110 -3.76 -6.66 8.30
N ALA A 111 -2.59 -6.26 8.78
CA ALA A 111 -1.50 -7.18 9.10
C ALA A 111 -1.93 -8.26 10.10
N GLN A 112 -2.83 -7.95 11.05
CA GLN A 112 -3.34 -8.87 12.07
C GLN A 112 -4.21 -10.00 11.48
N MET A 113 -4.92 -9.73 10.38
CA MET A 113 -5.70 -10.75 9.67
C MET A 113 -4.83 -11.66 8.81
N LEU A 114 -3.57 -11.30 8.62
CA LEU A 114 -2.60 -12.10 7.92
C LEU A 114 -1.75 -12.75 9.01
N SER A 115 -1.58 -14.07 9.01
CA SER A 115 -0.62 -14.75 9.89
C SER A 115 0.83 -14.47 9.45
N GLN A 116 1.14 -13.19 9.21
CA GLN A 116 2.42 -12.71 8.72
C GLN A 116 3.45 -12.75 9.84
N THR A 117 4.40 -13.66 9.67
CA THR A 117 5.64 -13.60 10.43
C THR A 117 6.47 -12.38 9.97
N LYS A 118 7.32 -11.86 10.85
CA LYS A 118 8.30 -10.81 10.51
C LYS A 118 9.12 -11.14 9.24
N GLY A 119 9.42 -12.42 9.03
CA GLY A 119 10.11 -12.90 7.83
C GLY A 119 9.30 -12.73 6.53
N LEU A 120 7.98 -12.95 6.57
CA LEU A 120 7.10 -12.74 5.44
C LEU A 120 6.95 -11.25 5.12
N TYR A 121 6.78 -10.41 6.15
CA TYR A 121 6.74 -8.96 6.00
C TYR A 121 8.00 -8.44 5.30
N ASN A 122 9.18 -8.81 5.80
CA ASN A 122 10.47 -8.39 5.23
C ASN A 122 10.62 -8.83 3.77
N LYS A 123 10.10 -10.01 3.42
CA LYS A 123 10.11 -10.51 2.06
C LYS A 123 9.19 -9.69 1.16
N GLY A 124 7.99 -9.35 1.63
CA GLY A 124 7.03 -8.51 0.90
C GLY A 124 7.55 -7.09 0.67
N TYR A 125 8.16 -6.49 1.69
CA TYR A 125 8.77 -5.15 1.57
C TYR A 125 9.97 -5.14 0.61
N LYS A 126 10.86 -6.14 0.69
CA LYS A 126 11.99 -6.25 -0.27
C LYS A 126 11.50 -6.46 -1.71
N LEU A 127 10.46 -7.26 -1.89
CA LEU A 127 9.85 -7.47 -3.20
C LEU A 127 9.29 -6.15 -3.76
N LEU A 128 8.59 -5.37 -2.92
CA LEU A 128 8.07 -4.05 -3.29
C LEU A 128 9.17 -3.13 -3.81
N LEU A 129 10.26 -2.94 -3.03
CA LEU A 129 11.34 -2.04 -3.43
C LEU A 129 12.04 -2.49 -4.74
N SER A 130 12.20 -3.81 -4.91
CA SER A 130 12.77 -4.38 -6.14
C SER A 130 11.86 -4.11 -7.34
N ASP A 131 10.56 -4.39 -7.21
CA ASP A 131 9.60 -4.23 -8.30
C ASP A 131 9.37 -2.76 -8.64
N TYR A 132 9.37 -1.87 -7.65
CA TYR A 132 9.35 -0.43 -7.85
C TYR A 132 10.49 0.03 -8.75
N LYS A 133 11.73 -0.37 -8.43
CA LYS A 133 12.91 0.02 -9.21
C LYS A 133 12.83 -0.47 -10.65
N LEU A 134 12.34 -1.70 -10.85
CA LEU A 134 12.17 -2.28 -12.19
C LEU A 134 11.08 -1.54 -12.99
N ALA A 135 9.94 -1.23 -12.36
CA ALA A 135 8.81 -0.61 -13.01
C ALA A 135 9.05 0.86 -13.38
N PHE A 136 9.53 1.66 -12.42
CA PHE A 136 9.65 3.11 -12.57
C PHE A 136 11.03 3.56 -13.03
N ASN A 137 12.02 2.66 -13.05
CA ASN A 137 13.42 2.99 -13.35
C ASN A 137 13.99 4.09 -12.42
N GLU A 138 13.45 4.17 -11.21
CA GLU A 138 13.79 5.13 -10.16
C GLU A 138 14.05 4.37 -8.86
N ASP A 139 14.93 4.89 -8.02
CA ASP A 139 15.03 4.40 -6.64
C ASP A 139 13.87 4.97 -5.80
N PRO A 140 13.16 4.14 -5.01
CA PRO A 140 12.14 4.63 -4.10
C PRO A 140 12.71 5.72 -3.16
N PRO A 141 12.04 6.86 -2.96
CA PRO A 141 12.52 7.91 -2.07
C PRO A 141 12.76 7.39 -0.66
N ALA A 142 13.99 7.50 -0.16
CA ALA A 142 14.39 6.79 1.06
C ALA A 142 13.73 7.35 2.35
N HIS A 143 13.23 8.58 2.33
CA HIS A 143 12.51 9.18 3.45
C HIS A 143 11.06 8.66 3.57
N ILE A 144 10.47 8.17 2.48
CA ILE A 144 9.15 7.52 2.46
C ILE A 144 9.30 5.98 2.52
N TRP A 145 10.29 5.45 1.82
CA TRP A 145 10.59 4.03 1.70
C TRP A 145 11.96 3.71 2.34
N PRO A 146 12.04 3.64 3.67
CA PRO A 146 13.31 3.46 4.37
C PRO A 146 13.99 2.15 3.97
N ARG A 147 15.29 2.25 3.64
CA ARG A 147 16.10 1.06 3.36
C ARG A 147 16.38 0.33 4.67
N VAL A 148 15.61 -0.72 4.93
CA VAL A 148 15.77 -1.58 6.10
C VAL A 148 17.17 -2.20 6.11
N LYS A 149 18.02 -1.78 7.06
CA LYS A 149 19.24 -2.52 7.40
C LYS A 149 18.84 -3.81 8.11
N LEU A 150 19.49 -4.91 7.77
CA LEU A 150 19.21 -6.24 8.32
C LEU A 150 19.47 -6.23 9.83
N GLY A 151 18.43 -5.99 10.65
CA GLY A 151 18.52 -5.97 12.11
C GLY A 151 17.64 -4.93 12.82
N THR A 152 17.26 -3.83 12.17
CA THR A 152 16.66 -2.66 12.87
C THR A 152 15.13 -2.55 12.82
N MET A 153 14.41 -3.48 12.19
CA MET A 153 12.93 -3.50 12.21
C MET A 153 12.34 -3.89 13.57
N ALA A 154 13.07 -3.73 14.67
CA ALA A 154 12.54 -3.93 16.01
C ALA A 154 11.80 -2.69 16.53
N GLU A 155 12.05 -1.50 15.96
CA GLU A 155 11.62 -0.22 16.56
C GLU A 155 10.63 0.58 15.70
N VAL A 156 10.31 0.14 14.48
CA VAL A 156 9.23 0.77 13.71
C VAL A 156 7.93 0.15 14.19
N GLU A 157 7.42 0.67 15.31
CA GLU A 157 6.08 0.35 15.79
C GLU A 157 5.09 0.65 14.67
N CYS A 158 4.22 -0.32 14.43
CA CYS A 158 3.08 -0.15 13.57
C CYS A 158 2.13 0.81 14.28
N ILE A 159 2.29 2.13 14.10
CA ILE A 159 1.33 3.15 14.55
C ILE A 159 0.06 3.09 13.67
N SER A 160 -0.30 1.91 13.14
CA SER A 160 -1.54 1.72 12.36
C SER A 160 -2.75 1.46 13.25
N CYS A 161 -2.63 1.58 14.59
CA CYS A 161 -3.72 1.31 15.53
C CYS A 161 -3.93 2.36 16.63
N GLU A 162 -3.19 3.46 16.68
CA GLU A 162 -3.48 4.56 17.62
C GLU A 162 -4.35 5.66 16.97
N CYS A 163 -5.28 5.28 16.09
CA CYS A 163 -6.38 6.20 15.82
C CYS A 163 -7.35 6.10 17.01
N GLU A 164 -7.49 7.19 17.77
CA GLU A 164 -8.43 7.27 18.90
C GLU A 164 -9.90 7.05 18.46
N THR A 165 -10.17 6.98 17.15
CA THR A 165 -11.52 6.76 16.60
C THR A 165 -11.94 5.28 16.55
N CYS A 166 -11.11 4.33 16.97
CA CYS A 166 -11.47 2.91 17.06
C CYS A 166 -11.33 2.30 18.47
N SER A 167 -11.43 3.10 19.53
CA SER A 167 -11.64 2.56 20.89
C SER A 167 -13.03 1.90 21.00
N PRO A 168 -13.16 0.68 21.55
CA PRO A 168 -14.43 -0.04 21.67
C PRO A 168 -15.32 0.47 22.83
N VAL A 169 -15.17 1.72 23.25
CA VAL A 169 -15.95 2.30 24.35
C VAL A 169 -16.93 3.30 23.75
N SER A 170 -18.04 2.79 23.21
CA SER A 170 -19.23 3.60 23.05
C SER A 170 -19.65 4.15 24.43
N PRO A 171 -19.95 5.44 24.59
CA PRO A 171 -20.86 5.84 25.66
C PRO A 171 -22.25 5.29 25.32
N PRO A 172 -23.06 4.86 26.32
CA PRO A 172 -24.42 4.42 26.07
C PRO A 172 -25.18 5.57 25.40
N CYS A 173 -25.94 5.24 24.36
CA CYS A 173 -26.93 6.16 23.81
C CYS A 173 -27.88 6.58 24.93
N ASP A 174 -27.82 7.83 25.33
CA ASP A 174 -28.86 8.42 26.17
C ASP A 174 -30.17 8.39 25.39
N ALA A 175 -31.14 7.66 25.93
CA ALA A 175 -32.50 7.63 25.45
C ALA A 175 -33.16 8.98 25.74
N ASN A 176 -33.61 9.67 24.70
CA ASN A 176 -34.63 10.71 24.80
C ASN A 176 -35.56 10.61 23.59
#